data_AF-A0A842V1N2-F1
#
_entry.id   AF-A0A842V1N2-F1
#
_cell.length_a   1.000
_cell.length_b   1.000
_cell.length_c   1.000
_cell.angle_alpha   90.00
_cell.angle_beta   90.00
_cell.angle_gamma   90.00
#
_symmetry.space_group_name_H-M   'P 1'
#
loop_
_entity.id
_entity.type
_entity.pdbx_description
1 polymer ?
#
loop_
_entity_poly.entity_id
_entity_poly.type
_entity_poly.pdbx_seq_one_letter_code
_entity_poly.pdbx_strand_id
1 'polypeptide(L)'
;MDHKQETAMLAELSQEAERIGFTVPEGASRTRVRRAISIGECLQQEPDIQKAADYMGMATQTIERYVADFGIEISSETAPEPEEPAGNDPVFIEKAARIYQQRAGRIAAAFTSGAVEVKDIAQITGYPLSFVAAVCRSQEIKVRHPRTDYTHDRLKDRLVRRGLPLKAIAGKAGCTKEWVRIYVEKMGMYDAYRQSRQHYDAARKQTHEVMSAQHLHMQRLASSLLSAIPSIAPEEDVWAVQKAFEDRSDPAASPQRYSFDKAFTILTAYKHARDQGEKPSYTQLARETGTSVMGMSKFLKRLGLPSLNWTVEKRDFMSPDQKQALKRTQDSCLTNPDLAYLIRTTPANIVNHRDSDPEKARDGKILCIYQGGRPYVLNYRLSSQIYRADDLGFSTHEIAELLDTVPDIVAYATDNRDEIGGNIIKILETAYQKHFENPYFES
;
A
#
# COMPACT_ATOMS: atom_id res chain seq x y z
N MET A 1 7.69 14.67 -27.65
CA MET A 1 9.06 14.58 -28.19
C MET A 1 9.03 13.56 -29.30
N ASP A 2 9.78 13.79 -30.37
CA ASP A 2 9.96 12.79 -31.42
C ASP A 2 10.79 11.63 -30.85
N HIS A 3 10.48 10.39 -31.22
CA HIS A 3 11.21 9.19 -30.80
C HIS A 3 12.71 9.35 -31.07
N LYS A 4 13.09 9.99 -32.18
CA LYS A 4 14.51 10.28 -32.49
C LYS A 4 15.20 11.14 -31.44
N GLN A 5 14.52 12.14 -30.87
CA GLN A 5 15.07 12.99 -29.82
C GLN A 5 15.20 12.23 -28.50
N GLU A 6 14.27 11.32 -28.20
CA GLU A 6 14.33 10.49 -27.00
C GLU A 6 15.49 9.49 -27.07
N THR A 7 15.72 8.87 -28.22
CA THR A 7 16.87 7.97 -28.42
C THR A 7 18.20 8.72 -28.30
N ALA A 8 18.31 9.92 -28.86
CA ALA A 8 19.52 10.73 -28.78
C ALA A 8 19.86 11.15 -27.34
N MET A 9 18.85 11.58 -26.56
CA MET A 9 19.04 11.94 -25.15
C MET A 9 19.40 10.74 -24.28
N LEU A 10 18.86 9.55 -24.57
CA LEU A 10 19.24 8.33 -23.87
C LEU A 10 20.68 7.95 -24.17
N ALA A 11 21.13 8.08 -25.42
CA ALA A 11 22.53 7.82 -25.79
C ALA A 11 23.51 8.75 -25.05
N GLU A 12 23.19 10.04 -24.93
CA GLU A 12 23.99 11.00 -24.17
C GLU A 12 24.07 10.64 -22.68
N LEU A 13 22.93 10.25 -22.07
CA LEU A 13 22.91 9.81 -20.68
C LEU A 13 23.64 8.48 -20.46
N SER A 14 23.65 7.58 -21.45
CA SER A 14 24.44 6.36 -21.38
C SER A 14 25.94 6.64 -21.39
N GLN A 15 26.41 7.58 -22.21
CA GLN A 15 27.81 8.01 -22.20
C GLN A 15 28.22 8.63 -20.86
N GLU A 16 27.33 9.43 -20.24
CA GLU A 16 27.59 10.01 -18.93
C GLU A 16 27.60 8.95 -17.82
N ALA A 17 26.72 7.96 -17.89
CA ALA A 17 26.71 6.81 -16.97
C ALA A 17 28.02 5.99 -17.07
N GLU A 18 28.50 5.75 -18.29
CA GLU A 18 29.79 5.08 -18.52
C GLU A 18 30.97 5.86 -17.91
N ARG A 19 30.94 7.21 -18.00
CA ARG A 19 31.96 8.08 -17.38
C ARG A 19 32.01 7.95 -15.85
N ILE A 20 30.85 7.69 -15.23
CA ILE A 20 30.73 7.49 -13.77
C ILE A 20 31.03 6.03 -13.37
N GLY A 21 31.19 5.13 -14.35
CA GLY A 21 31.61 3.75 -14.14
C GLY A 21 30.46 2.75 -14.00
N PHE A 22 29.31 2.98 -14.65
CA PHE A 22 28.20 2.03 -14.58
C PHE A 22 27.47 1.85 -15.92
N THR A 23 26.73 0.75 -16.05
CA THR A 23 26.06 0.35 -17.30
C THR A 23 24.57 0.66 -17.25
N VAL A 24 24.00 1.13 -18.37
CA VAL A 24 22.56 1.42 -18.47
C VAL A 24 21.82 0.16 -18.92
N PRO A 25 20.89 -0.39 -18.09
CA PRO A 25 20.13 -1.57 -18.48
C PRO A 25 19.25 -1.34 -19.70
N GLU A 26 19.10 -2.37 -20.54
CA GLU A 26 18.20 -2.32 -21.69
C GLU A 26 16.76 -2.02 -21.23
N GLY A 27 16.11 -1.04 -21.86
CA GLY A 27 14.77 -0.59 -21.50
C GLY A 27 14.70 0.36 -20.29
N ALA A 28 15.82 0.84 -19.74
CA ALA A 28 15.80 1.84 -18.69
C ALA A 28 15.22 3.19 -19.19
N SER A 29 14.20 3.70 -18.50
CA SER A 29 13.63 5.02 -18.82
C SER A 29 14.63 6.15 -18.54
N ARG A 30 14.56 7.24 -19.31
CA ARG A 30 15.41 8.44 -19.17
C ARG A 30 15.49 8.97 -17.73
N THR A 31 14.36 9.02 -17.04
CA THR A 31 14.28 9.48 -15.64
C THR A 31 15.05 8.57 -14.70
N ARG A 32 15.01 7.24 -14.94
CA ARG A 32 15.73 6.25 -14.14
C ARG A 32 17.24 6.37 -14.35
N VAL A 33 17.70 6.57 -15.59
CA VAL A 33 19.12 6.79 -15.92
C VAL A 33 19.67 8.06 -15.26
N ARG A 34 18.96 9.19 -15.38
CA ARG A 34 19.36 10.44 -14.69
C ARG A 34 19.46 10.28 -13.18
N ARG A 35 18.53 9.53 -12.58
CA ARG A 35 18.55 9.26 -11.14
C ARG A 35 19.75 8.40 -10.76
N ALA A 36 20.09 7.39 -11.58
CA ALA A 36 21.28 6.56 -11.38
C ALA A 36 22.58 7.37 -11.48
N ILE A 37 22.68 8.29 -12.44
CA ILE A 37 23.81 9.23 -12.58
C ILE A 37 24.00 10.04 -11.30
N SER A 38 22.95 10.70 -10.80
CA SER A 38 23.05 11.49 -9.57
C SER A 38 23.41 10.65 -8.33
N ILE A 39 22.97 9.38 -8.29
CA ILE A 39 23.35 8.45 -7.21
C ILE A 39 24.84 8.08 -7.34
N GLY A 40 25.31 7.75 -8.54
CA GLY A 40 26.71 7.41 -8.80
C GLY A 40 27.65 8.58 -8.47
N GLU A 41 27.32 9.80 -8.88
CA GLU A 41 28.09 11.01 -8.53
C GLU A 41 28.14 11.23 -7.01
N CYS A 42 27.03 11.00 -6.31
CA CYS A 42 26.98 11.09 -4.85
C CYS A 42 27.86 10.03 -4.19
N LEU A 43 27.82 8.78 -4.69
CA LEU A 43 28.60 7.66 -4.15
C LEU A 43 30.11 7.79 -4.44
N GLN A 44 30.50 8.49 -5.51
CA GLN A 44 31.91 8.84 -5.73
C GLN A 44 32.45 9.83 -4.69
N GLN A 45 31.58 10.66 -4.11
CA GLN A 45 31.96 11.65 -3.07
C GLN A 45 31.79 11.09 -1.65
N GLU A 46 30.79 10.25 -1.45
CA GLU A 46 30.47 9.60 -0.17
C GLU A 46 30.15 8.11 -0.44
N PRO A 47 31.15 7.21 -0.33
CA PRO A 47 30.99 5.79 -0.64
C PRO A 47 30.00 5.05 0.26
N ASP A 48 29.66 5.63 1.42
CA ASP A 48 28.67 5.09 2.36
C ASP A 48 27.24 5.28 1.82
N ILE A 49 26.57 4.17 1.50
CA ILE A 49 25.20 4.14 0.96
C ILE A 49 24.21 4.84 1.90
N GLN A 50 24.37 4.69 3.22
CA GLN A 50 23.45 5.26 4.20
C GLN A 50 23.58 6.78 4.24
N LYS A 51 24.81 7.30 4.24
CA LYS A 51 25.04 8.75 4.19
C LYS A 51 24.62 9.36 2.84
N ALA A 52 24.86 8.66 1.73
CA ALA A 52 24.34 9.07 0.43
C ALA A 52 22.80 9.11 0.42
N ALA A 53 22.14 8.14 1.07
CA ALA A 53 20.68 8.10 1.21
C ALA A 53 20.15 9.30 2.01
N ASP A 54 20.79 9.61 3.13
CA ASP A 54 20.45 10.77 3.96
C ASP A 54 20.67 12.10 3.22
N TYR A 55 21.78 12.22 2.49
CA TYR A 55 22.10 13.41 1.69
C TYR A 55 21.09 13.62 0.55
N MET A 56 20.71 12.56 -0.15
CA MET A 56 19.76 12.62 -1.26
C MET A 56 18.29 12.65 -0.81
N GLY A 57 18.01 12.49 0.49
CA GLY A 57 16.66 12.34 1.02
C GLY A 57 15.93 11.13 0.44
N MET A 58 16.63 10.02 0.28
CA MET A 58 16.12 8.76 -0.27
C MET A 58 16.17 7.65 0.77
N ALA A 59 15.34 6.62 0.62
CA ALA A 59 15.49 5.41 1.44
C ALA A 59 16.73 4.61 0.99
N THR A 60 17.50 4.08 1.93
CA THR A 60 18.71 3.27 1.72
C THR A 60 18.48 2.15 0.69
N GLN A 61 17.40 1.37 0.87
CA GLN A 61 16.98 0.31 -0.07
C GLN A 61 16.77 0.80 -1.51
N THR A 62 16.40 2.07 -1.68
CA THR A 62 16.26 2.65 -3.02
C THR A 62 17.62 2.82 -3.66
N ILE A 63 18.61 3.37 -2.93
CA ILE A 63 19.98 3.51 -3.44
C ILE A 63 20.59 2.13 -3.73
N GLU A 64 20.47 1.18 -2.80
CA GLU A 64 20.94 -0.21 -3.00
C GLU A 64 20.37 -0.82 -4.29
N ARG A 65 19.07 -0.64 -4.54
CA ARG A 65 18.44 -1.14 -5.75
C ARG A 65 19.00 -0.46 -7.01
N TYR A 66 19.26 0.85 -6.98
CA TYR A 66 19.90 1.53 -8.12
C TYR A 66 21.34 1.06 -8.34
N VAL A 67 22.11 0.88 -7.27
CA VAL A 67 23.47 0.33 -7.31
C VAL A 67 23.45 -1.05 -7.97
N ALA A 68 22.56 -1.94 -7.54
CA ALA A 68 22.42 -3.29 -8.11
C ALA A 68 21.90 -3.27 -9.56
N ASP A 69 20.88 -2.48 -9.85
CA ASP A 69 20.25 -2.43 -11.18
C ASP A 69 21.18 -1.86 -12.26
N PHE A 70 22.03 -0.90 -11.90
CA PHE A 70 22.92 -0.20 -12.85
C PHE A 70 24.38 -0.67 -12.77
N GLY A 71 24.70 -1.54 -11.80
CA GLY A 71 26.08 -1.99 -11.57
C GLY A 71 27.00 -0.84 -11.19
N ILE A 72 26.58 0.03 -10.26
CA ILE A 72 27.41 1.14 -9.77
C ILE A 72 28.49 0.58 -8.85
N GLU A 73 29.76 0.71 -9.25
CA GLU A 73 30.87 0.29 -8.41
C GLU A 73 31.06 1.26 -7.23
N ILE A 74 31.05 0.73 -6.01
CA ILE A 74 31.36 1.49 -4.79
C ILE A 74 32.83 1.21 -4.48
N SER A 75 33.66 2.25 -4.44
CA SER A 75 35.09 2.10 -4.14
C SER A 75 35.28 1.48 -2.76
N SER A 76 35.72 0.22 -2.74
CA SER A 76 35.89 -0.56 -1.51
C SER A 76 37.03 -0.08 -0.59
N GLU A 77 37.84 0.90 -1.03
CA GLU A 77 39.01 1.37 -0.28
C GLU A 77 38.69 2.18 0.99
N THR A 78 37.43 2.54 1.23
CA THR A 78 37.04 3.32 2.41
C THR A 78 35.69 2.91 3.01
N ALA A 79 35.23 1.69 2.79
CA ALA A 79 34.07 1.19 3.52
C ALA A 79 34.50 0.92 4.98
N PRO A 80 34.15 1.75 5.98
CA PRO A 80 34.21 1.29 7.36
C PRO A 80 33.38 0.00 7.44
N GLU A 81 33.85 -0.98 8.21
CA GLU A 81 33.05 -2.17 8.48
C GLU A 81 31.63 -1.74 8.84
N PRO A 82 30.59 -2.40 8.29
CA PRO A 82 29.22 -2.04 8.59
C PRO A 82 29.02 -2.22 10.10
N GLU A 83 29.04 -1.11 10.83
CA GLU A 83 28.57 -1.08 12.20
C GLU A 83 27.14 -1.60 12.15
N GLU A 84 26.88 -2.71 12.86
CA GLU A 84 25.54 -3.23 13.03
C GLU A 84 24.63 -2.05 13.40
N PRO A 85 23.42 -1.91 12.80
CA PRO A 85 22.54 -0.81 13.13
C PRO A 85 22.27 -0.88 14.63
N ALA A 86 22.95 0.00 15.36
CA ALA A 86 22.93 0.04 16.80
C ALA A 86 21.59 0.67 17.22
N GLY A 87 20.52 -0.09 17.01
CA GLY A 87 19.21 0.17 17.54
C GLY A 87 19.36 0.13 19.05
N ASN A 88 19.50 1.31 19.65
CA ASN A 88 19.68 1.60 21.07
C ASN A 88 21.12 1.81 21.57
N ASP A 89 22.09 2.19 20.73
CA ASP A 89 23.33 2.75 21.29
C ASP A 89 23.04 4.14 21.89
N PRO A 90 23.18 4.33 23.22
CA PRO A 90 22.98 5.63 23.87
C PRO A 90 23.81 6.75 23.24
N VAL A 91 25.01 6.42 22.71
CA VAL A 91 25.90 7.38 22.06
C VAL A 91 25.31 7.91 20.75
N PHE A 92 24.66 7.03 19.98
CA PHE A 92 23.98 7.43 18.74
C PHE A 92 22.75 8.30 19.02
N ILE A 93 21.94 7.94 20.03
CA ILE A 93 20.77 8.70 20.46
C ILE A 93 21.19 10.11 20.93
N GLU A 94 22.25 10.20 21.74
CA GLU A 94 22.77 11.48 22.23
C GLU A 94 23.28 12.36 21.08
N LYS A 95 24.00 11.77 20.12
CA LYS A 95 24.48 12.47 18.92
C LYS A 95 23.32 12.97 18.06
N ALA A 96 22.30 12.14 17.82
CA ALA A 96 21.11 12.51 17.07
C ALA A 96 20.32 13.63 17.76
N ALA A 97 20.16 13.55 19.09
CA ALA A 97 19.51 14.58 19.90
C ALA A 97 20.26 15.92 19.80
N ARG A 98 21.59 15.90 19.89
CA ARG A 98 22.43 17.10 19.72
C ARG A 98 22.29 17.72 18.33
N ILE A 99 22.26 16.91 17.27
CA ILE A 99 22.03 17.38 15.90
C ILE A 99 20.64 18.01 15.78
N TYR A 100 19.61 17.38 16.34
CA TYR A 100 18.25 17.93 16.36
C TYR A 100 18.20 19.28 17.08
N GLN A 101 18.80 19.39 18.27
CA GLN A 101 18.87 20.64 19.03
C GLN A 101 19.59 21.74 18.27
N GLN A 102 20.71 21.44 17.59
CA GLN A 102 21.43 22.41 16.77
C GLN A 102 20.57 22.92 15.61
N ARG A 103 19.87 22.01 14.92
CA ARG A 103 18.95 22.36 13.82
C ARG A 103 17.77 23.18 14.32
N ALA A 104 17.19 22.82 15.47
CA ALA A 104 16.12 23.56 16.10
C ALA A 104 16.55 24.97 16.52
N GLY A 105 17.76 25.13 17.06
CA GLY A 105 18.35 26.43 17.38
C GLY A 105 18.48 27.35 16.16
N ARG A 106 18.86 26.81 14.99
CA ARG A 106 18.91 27.58 13.73
C ARG A 106 17.52 28.01 13.25
N ILE A 107 16.51 27.16 13.42
CA ILE A 107 15.11 27.47 13.11
C ILE A 107 14.60 28.59 14.02
N ALA A 108 14.85 28.50 15.32
CA ALA A 108 14.48 29.53 16.30
C ALA A 108 15.21 30.86 16.04
N ALA A 109 16.49 30.81 15.66
CA ALA A 109 17.26 32.00 15.29
C ALA A 109 16.68 32.70 14.04
N ALA A 110 16.32 31.93 13.01
CA ALA A 110 15.67 32.45 11.81
C ALA A 110 14.29 33.08 12.10
N PHE A 111 13.53 32.49 13.02
CA PHE A 111 12.27 33.09 13.49
C PHE A 111 12.52 34.42 14.24
N THR A 112 13.50 34.42 15.15
CA THR A 112 13.88 35.62 15.94
C THR A 112 14.41 36.74 15.04
N SER A 113 15.02 36.42 13.90
CA SER A 113 15.45 37.41 12.90
C SER A 113 14.30 37.98 12.05
N GLY A 114 13.04 37.63 12.35
CA GLY A 114 11.84 38.22 11.72
C GLY A 114 11.15 37.35 10.67
N ALA A 115 11.61 36.11 10.44
CA ALA A 115 10.92 35.19 9.55
C ALA A 115 9.63 34.67 10.22
N VAL A 116 8.49 35.17 9.76
CA VAL A 116 7.19 34.84 10.36
C VAL A 116 6.50 33.64 9.71
N GLU A 117 6.85 33.24 8.49
CA GLU A 117 6.28 32.07 7.83
C GLU A 117 7.24 30.86 7.80
N VAL A 118 6.70 29.64 7.89
CA VAL A 118 7.47 28.39 7.81
C VAL A 118 8.30 28.32 6.53
N LYS A 119 7.78 28.86 5.42
CA LYS A 119 8.46 28.86 4.12
C LYS A 119 9.73 29.73 4.16
N ASP A 120 9.64 30.90 4.78
CA ASP A 120 10.77 31.82 4.91
C ASP A 120 11.85 31.21 5.80
N ILE A 121 11.44 30.60 6.92
CA ILE A 121 12.36 29.89 7.82
C ILE A 121 13.04 28.73 7.10
N ALA A 122 12.31 27.94 6.31
CA ALA A 122 12.88 26.85 5.50
C ALA A 122 13.88 27.38 4.47
N GLN A 123 13.58 28.49 3.81
CA GLN A 123 14.47 29.12 2.84
C GLN A 123 15.76 29.66 3.50
N ILE A 124 15.65 30.29 4.68
CA ILE A 124 16.80 30.83 5.43
C ILE A 124 17.69 29.70 5.97
N THR A 125 17.08 28.63 6.48
CA THR A 125 17.82 27.54 7.14
C THR A 125 18.32 26.47 6.18
N GLY A 126 17.72 26.35 4.99
CA GLY A 126 17.98 25.29 4.03
C GLY A 126 17.34 23.94 4.39
N TYR A 127 16.48 23.89 5.42
CA TYR A 127 15.84 22.65 5.86
C TYR A 127 14.52 22.36 5.12
N PRO A 128 14.13 21.08 5.01
CA PRO A 128 12.82 20.72 4.45
C PRO A 128 11.66 21.36 5.21
N LEU A 129 10.64 21.80 4.47
CA LEU A 129 9.49 22.52 5.00
C LEU A 129 8.72 21.71 6.06
N SER A 130 8.64 20.39 5.89
CA SER A 130 8.04 19.47 6.87
C SER A 130 8.81 19.43 8.19
N PHE A 131 10.15 19.40 8.13
CA PHE A 131 11.00 19.40 9.33
C PHE A 131 10.87 20.72 10.09
N VAL A 132 10.92 21.86 9.38
CA VAL A 132 10.72 23.18 10.01
C VAL A 132 9.34 23.28 10.67
N ALA A 133 8.28 22.82 10.01
CA ALA A 133 6.94 22.81 10.59
C ALA A 133 6.81 21.90 11.83
N ALA A 134 7.53 20.78 11.87
CA ALA A 134 7.56 19.91 13.04
C ALA A 134 8.28 20.58 14.22
N VAL A 135 9.45 21.17 13.98
CA VAL A 135 10.22 21.88 15.01
C VAL A 135 9.48 23.10 15.55
N CYS A 136 8.85 23.91 14.69
CA CYS A 136 8.07 25.05 15.16
C CYS A 136 6.89 24.61 16.05
N ARG A 137 6.29 23.44 15.77
CA ARG A 137 5.24 22.88 16.64
C ARG A 137 5.78 22.37 17.97
N SER A 138 6.89 21.62 17.96
CA SER A 138 7.47 21.07 19.19
C SER A 138 8.03 22.13 20.13
N GLN A 139 8.49 23.26 19.58
CA GLN A 139 8.98 24.40 20.37
C GLN A 139 7.96 25.52 20.57
N GLU A 140 6.68 25.28 20.24
CA GLU A 140 5.58 26.26 20.37
C GLU A 140 5.84 27.61 19.67
N ILE A 141 6.68 27.61 18.64
CA ILE A 141 7.00 28.81 17.84
C ILE A 141 5.76 29.14 16.99
N LYS A 142 5.09 30.24 17.35
CA LYS A 142 3.90 30.75 16.65
C LYS A 142 4.27 31.38 15.31
N VAL A 143 4.50 30.53 14.32
CA VAL A 143 4.64 30.94 12.93
C VAL A 143 3.28 31.32 12.34
N ARG A 144 3.26 32.36 11.52
CA ARG A 144 2.14 32.66 10.65
C ARG A 144 2.09 31.54 9.61
N HIS A 145 1.10 30.66 9.73
CA HIS A 145 0.75 29.84 8.59
C HIS A 145 0.37 30.81 7.47
N PRO A 146 0.91 30.66 6.25
CA PRO A 146 0.48 31.49 5.13
C PRO A 146 -1.03 31.45 5.18
N ARG A 147 -1.66 32.62 5.33
CA ARG A 147 -3.10 32.71 5.12
C ARG A 147 -3.25 32.09 3.75
N THR A 148 -3.89 30.94 3.69
CA THR A 148 -4.29 30.37 2.43
C THR A 148 -5.34 31.34 1.97
N ASP A 149 -4.90 32.43 1.35
CA ASP A 149 -5.76 33.29 0.58
C ASP A 149 -6.26 32.34 -0.50
N TYR A 150 -7.43 31.76 -0.22
CA TYR A 150 -8.13 30.87 -1.11
C TYR A 150 -8.53 31.75 -2.28
N THR A 151 -7.58 31.90 -3.20
CA THR A 151 -7.78 32.55 -4.47
C THR A 151 -8.48 31.55 -5.37
N HIS A 152 -9.37 32.06 -6.21
CA HIS A 152 -10.06 31.25 -7.19
C HIS A 152 -9.06 30.49 -8.05
N ASP A 153 -9.03 29.17 -7.86
CA ASP A 153 -8.33 28.23 -8.72
C ASP A 153 -9.27 27.83 -9.84
N ARG A 154 -9.03 28.38 -11.04
CA ARG A 154 -9.88 28.14 -12.23
C ARG A 154 -10.09 26.66 -12.52
N LEU A 155 -9.10 25.80 -12.25
CA LEU A 155 -9.24 24.37 -12.46
C LEU A 155 -10.23 23.79 -11.45
N LYS A 156 -10.05 24.09 -10.16
CA LYS A 156 -10.94 23.59 -9.09
C LYS A 156 -12.36 24.10 -9.29
N ASP A 157 -12.55 25.37 -9.59
CA ASP A 157 -13.87 25.97 -9.86
C ASP A 157 -14.60 25.25 -10.99
N ARG A 158 -13.89 25.01 -12.10
CA ARG A 158 -14.44 24.28 -13.24
C ARG A 158 -14.84 22.85 -12.88
N LEU A 159 -14.05 22.16 -12.06
CA LEU A 159 -14.34 20.79 -11.65
C LEU A 159 -15.50 20.72 -10.65
N VAL A 160 -15.60 21.70 -9.74
CA VAL A 160 -16.71 21.89 -8.80
C VAL A 160 -18.01 22.16 -9.56
N ARG A 161 -18.00 23.10 -10.52
CA ARG A 161 -19.17 23.41 -11.38
C ARG A 161 -19.60 22.23 -12.26
N ARG A 162 -18.70 21.28 -12.54
CA ARG A 162 -19.03 20.01 -13.23
C ARG A 162 -19.63 18.96 -12.30
N GLY A 163 -19.69 19.19 -10.98
CA GLY A 163 -20.29 18.26 -10.03
C GLY A 163 -19.48 16.99 -9.79
N LEU A 164 -18.18 17.01 -10.09
CA LEU A 164 -17.31 15.84 -9.90
C LEU A 164 -17.23 15.44 -8.42
N PRO A 165 -17.05 14.14 -8.09
CA PRO A 165 -16.82 13.73 -6.70
C PRO A 165 -15.58 14.43 -6.15
N LEU A 166 -15.59 14.88 -4.90
CA LEU A 166 -14.44 15.58 -4.28
C LEU A 166 -13.11 14.81 -4.45
N LYS A 167 -13.15 13.47 -4.36
CA LYS A 167 -11.98 12.60 -4.61
C LYS A 167 -11.43 12.71 -6.04
N ALA A 168 -12.31 12.82 -7.05
CA ALA A 168 -11.91 12.98 -8.43
C ALA A 168 -11.36 14.39 -8.71
N ILE A 169 -11.93 15.41 -8.05
CA ILE A 169 -11.40 16.78 -8.10
C ILE A 169 -10.00 16.81 -7.51
N ALA A 170 -9.81 16.24 -6.32
CA ALA A 170 -8.54 16.12 -5.62
C ALA A 170 -7.46 15.45 -6.49
N GLY A 171 -7.77 14.31 -7.11
CA GLY A 171 -6.86 13.62 -8.02
C GLY A 171 -6.47 14.45 -9.24
N LYS A 172 -7.39 15.22 -9.81
CA LYS A 172 -7.10 16.10 -10.96
C LYS A 172 -6.38 17.39 -10.59
N ALA A 173 -6.59 17.89 -9.38
CA ALA A 173 -6.01 19.12 -8.88
C ALA A 173 -4.72 18.91 -8.08
N GLY A 174 -4.25 17.66 -7.93
CA GLY A 174 -3.02 17.33 -7.21
C GLY A 174 -3.08 17.69 -5.72
N CYS A 175 -4.25 17.57 -5.09
CA CYS A 175 -4.44 17.89 -3.66
C CYS A 175 -5.25 16.80 -2.95
N THR A 176 -5.44 16.94 -1.64
CA THR A 176 -6.23 15.97 -0.86
C THR A 176 -7.73 16.23 -1.00
N LYS A 177 -8.56 15.21 -0.79
CA LYS A 177 -10.04 15.34 -0.78
C LYS A 177 -10.50 16.41 0.21
N GLU A 178 -9.87 16.44 1.38
CA GLU A 178 -10.20 17.37 2.46
C GLU A 178 -9.88 18.81 2.08
N TRP A 179 -8.77 19.02 1.38
CA TRP A 179 -8.41 20.33 0.85
C TRP A 179 -9.48 20.86 -0.12
N VAL A 180 -10.01 20.00 -1.00
CA VAL A 180 -11.10 20.39 -1.92
C VAL A 180 -12.39 20.73 -1.15
N ARG A 181 -12.71 20.00 -0.07
CA ARG A 181 -13.87 20.31 0.78
C ARG A 181 -13.75 21.72 1.37
N ILE A 182 -12.63 22.00 2.02
CA ILE A 182 -12.34 23.30 2.63
C ILE A 182 -12.37 24.40 1.56
N TYR A 183 -11.78 24.15 0.38
CA TYR A 183 -11.83 25.08 -0.74
C TYR A 183 -13.27 25.42 -1.15
N VAL A 184 -14.13 24.42 -1.38
CA VAL A 184 -15.54 24.63 -1.77
C VAL A 184 -16.30 25.42 -0.72
N GLU A 185 -16.09 25.13 0.56
CA GLU A 185 -16.72 25.84 1.69
C GLU A 185 -16.25 27.29 1.79
N LYS A 186 -14.93 27.51 1.78
CA LYS A 186 -14.32 28.84 1.91
C LYS A 186 -14.64 29.76 0.73
N MET A 187 -14.81 29.20 -0.48
CA MET A 187 -15.19 29.95 -1.67
C MET A 187 -16.70 30.15 -1.81
N GLY A 188 -17.52 29.68 -0.86
CA GLY A 188 -18.99 29.79 -0.93
C GLY A 188 -19.61 29.04 -2.09
N MET A 189 -18.94 28.01 -2.63
CA MET A 189 -19.38 27.27 -3.82
C MET A 189 -20.21 26.02 -3.49
N TYR A 190 -20.54 25.80 -2.22
CA TYR A 190 -21.16 24.56 -1.76
C TYR A 190 -22.53 24.30 -2.41
N ASP A 191 -23.39 25.31 -2.53
CA ASP A 191 -24.72 25.14 -3.12
C ASP A 191 -24.63 24.85 -4.62
N ALA A 192 -23.78 25.59 -5.34
CA ALA A 192 -23.49 25.34 -6.75
C ALA A 192 -22.91 23.94 -6.97
N TYR A 193 -22.00 23.51 -6.09
CA TYR A 193 -21.46 22.16 -6.11
C TYR A 193 -22.55 21.10 -5.95
N ARG A 194 -23.43 21.27 -4.96
CA ARG A 194 -24.52 20.33 -4.66
C ARG A 194 -25.48 20.17 -5.84
N GLN A 195 -25.85 21.27 -6.50
CA GLN A 195 -26.70 21.24 -7.70
C GLN A 195 -26.00 20.53 -8.87
N SER A 196 -24.78 20.93 -9.20
CA SER A 196 -24.00 20.28 -10.25
C SER A 196 -23.77 18.80 -9.96
N ARG A 197 -23.63 18.42 -8.69
CA ARG A 197 -23.45 17.04 -8.25
C ARG A 197 -24.67 16.18 -8.55
N GLN A 198 -25.88 16.70 -8.32
CA GLN A 198 -27.12 16.01 -8.66
C GLN A 198 -27.22 15.74 -10.17
N HIS A 199 -26.90 16.74 -11.01
CA HIS A 199 -26.88 16.55 -12.46
C HIS A 199 -25.83 15.53 -12.90
N TYR A 200 -24.63 15.58 -12.32
CA TYR A 200 -23.58 14.60 -12.59
C TYR A 200 -24.02 13.18 -12.23
N ASP A 201 -24.62 13.00 -11.05
CA ASP A 201 -25.08 11.68 -10.59
C ASP A 201 -26.26 11.17 -11.43
N ALA A 202 -27.17 12.03 -11.88
CA ALA A 202 -28.22 11.67 -12.83
C ALA A 202 -27.66 11.24 -14.20
N ALA A 203 -26.76 12.02 -14.79
CA ALA A 203 -26.11 11.67 -16.06
C ALA A 203 -25.30 10.37 -15.95
N ARG A 204 -24.65 10.14 -14.81
CA ARG A 204 -23.93 8.90 -14.53
C ARG A 204 -24.86 7.70 -14.44
N LYS A 205 -26.03 7.83 -13.79
CA LYS A 205 -27.05 6.76 -13.76
C LYS A 205 -27.53 6.42 -15.17
N GLN A 206 -27.87 7.42 -15.97
CA GLN A 206 -28.27 7.21 -17.37
C GLN A 206 -27.17 6.54 -18.19
N THR A 207 -25.92 6.98 -18.04
CA THR A 207 -24.77 6.34 -18.72
C THR A 207 -24.62 4.88 -18.30
N HIS A 208 -24.77 4.60 -16.99
CA HIS A 208 -24.72 3.24 -16.46
C HIS A 208 -25.86 2.37 -17.02
N GLU A 209 -27.07 2.90 -17.12
CA GLU A 209 -28.21 2.20 -17.73
C GLU A 209 -27.93 1.86 -19.20
N VAL A 210 -27.45 2.83 -20.00
CA VAL A 210 -27.07 2.60 -21.41
C VAL A 210 -25.97 1.55 -21.53
N MET A 211 -24.92 1.64 -20.71
CA MET A 211 -23.84 0.64 -20.71
C MET A 211 -24.33 -0.74 -20.27
N SER A 212 -25.25 -0.81 -19.31
CA SER A 212 -25.85 -2.08 -18.87
C SER A 212 -26.72 -2.71 -19.96
N ALA A 213 -27.47 -1.90 -20.71
CA ALA A 213 -28.26 -2.36 -21.85
C ALA A 213 -27.37 -2.84 -23.00
N GLN A 214 -26.29 -2.11 -23.31
CA GLN A 214 -25.28 -2.53 -24.28
C GLN A 214 -24.61 -3.85 -23.85
N HIS A 215 -24.30 -3.98 -22.56
CA HIS A 215 -23.71 -5.19 -22.01
C HIS A 215 -24.65 -6.40 -22.17
N LEU A 216 -25.94 -6.24 -21.86
CA LEU A 216 -26.94 -7.28 -22.08
C LEU A 216 -27.04 -7.68 -23.56
N HIS A 217 -26.98 -6.71 -24.47
CA HIS A 217 -26.99 -6.99 -25.90
C HIS A 217 -25.73 -7.76 -26.34
N MET A 218 -24.55 -7.38 -25.84
CA MET A 218 -23.31 -8.12 -26.06
C MET A 218 -23.39 -9.55 -25.51
N GLN A 219 -23.96 -9.76 -24.33
CA GLN A 219 -24.16 -11.10 -23.77
C GLN A 219 -25.07 -11.96 -24.65
N ARG A 220 -26.14 -11.38 -25.22
CA ARG A 220 -27.01 -12.08 -26.17
C ARG A 220 -26.25 -12.46 -27.44
N LEU A 221 -25.50 -11.53 -28.04
CA LEU A 221 -24.67 -11.81 -29.21
C LEU A 221 -23.62 -12.88 -28.92
N ALA A 222 -22.94 -12.79 -27.77
CA ALA A 222 -21.97 -13.78 -27.34
C ALA A 222 -22.62 -15.16 -27.16
N SER A 223 -23.82 -15.23 -26.58
CA SER A 223 -24.58 -16.48 -26.44
C SER A 223 -24.96 -17.09 -27.79
N SER A 224 -25.39 -16.26 -28.75
CA SER A 224 -25.67 -16.70 -30.11
C SER A 224 -24.43 -17.23 -30.82
N LEU A 225 -23.28 -16.54 -30.69
CA LEU A 225 -22.00 -17.01 -31.23
C LEU A 225 -21.56 -18.33 -30.56
N LEU A 226 -21.69 -18.44 -29.24
CA LEU A 226 -21.42 -19.66 -28.47
C LEU A 226 -22.25 -20.85 -28.97
N SER A 227 -23.52 -20.65 -29.30
CA SER A 227 -24.36 -21.71 -29.86
C SER A 227 -23.95 -22.17 -31.27
N ALA A 228 -23.26 -21.32 -32.02
CA ALA A 228 -22.79 -21.63 -33.37
C ALA A 228 -21.39 -22.27 -33.41
N ILE A 229 -20.61 -22.17 -32.33
CA ILE A 229 -19.23 -22.67 -32.25
C ILE A 229 -19.09 -24.16 -32.57
N PRO A 230 -19.96 -25.07 -32.08
CA PRO A 230 -19.87 -26.49 -32.42
C PRO A 230 -19.97 -26.79 -33.92
N SER A 231 -20.55 -25.88 -34.71
CA SER A 231 -20.69 -26.04 -36.17
C SER A 231 -19.48 -25.53 -36.97
N ILE A 232 -18.57 -24.78 -36.34
CA ILE A 232 -17.48 -24.06 -37.05
C ILE A 232 -16.11 -24.51 -36.55
N ALA A 233 -15.97 -24.85 -35.26
CA ALA A 233 -14.72 -25.29 -34.68
C ALA A 233 -14.51 -26.81 -34.80
N PRO A 234 -13.27 -27.29 -34.95
CA PRO A 234 -12.96 -28.70 -34.77
C PRO A 234 -13.43 -29.19 -33.40
N GLU A 235 -13.95 -30.41 -33.32
CA GLU A 235 -14.51 -31.00 -32.09
C GLU A 235 -13.54 -30.91 -30.89
N GLU A 236 -12.24 -31.06 -31.17
CA GLU A 236 -11.16 -30.98 -30.19
C GLU A 236 -11.05 -29.60 -29.53
N ASP A 237 -11.37 -28.52 -30.25
CA ASP A 237 -11.20 -27.14 -29.80
C ASP A 237 -12.46 -26.52 -29.19
N VAL A 238 -13.65 -27.09 -29.44
CA VAL A 238 -14.96 -26.54 -29.02
C VAL A 238 -14.96 -26.09 -27.56
N TRP A 239 -14.40 -26.91 -26.67
CA TRP A 239 -14.34 -26.61 -25.23
C TRP A 239 -13.49 -25.37 -24.92
N ALA A 240 -12.31 -25.26 -25.53
CA ALA A 240 -11.39 -24.14 -25.28
C ALA A 240 -11.97 -22.83 -25.83
N VAL A 241 -12.59 -22.89 -27.01
CA VAL A 241 -13.31 -21.76 -27.61
C VAL A 241 -14.45 -21.32 -26.69
N GLN A 242 -15.30 -22.25 -26.24
CA GLN A 242 -16.44 -21.94 -25.38
C GLN A 242 -15.99 -21.27 -24.07
N LYS A 243 -14.96 -21.83 -23.41
CA LYS A 243 -14.41 -21.27 -22.16
C LYS A 243 -13.74 -19.90 -22.36
N ALA A 244 -13.08 -19.66 -23.50
CA ALA A 244 -12.49 -18.36 -23.81
C ALA A 244 -13.58 -17.28 -24.00
N PHE A 245 -14.72 -17.65 -24.59
CA PHE A 245 -15.88 -16.77 -24.70
C PHE A 245 -16.56 -16.50 -23.35
N GLU A 246 -16.68 -17.51 -22.48
CA GLU A 246 -17.18 -17.34 -21.11
C GLU A 246 -16.34 -16.29 -20.34
N ASP A 247 -15.01 -16.35 -20.41
CA ASP A 247 -14.11 -15.36 -19.76
C ASP A 247 -14.38 -13.92 -20.23
N ARG A 248 -14.68 -13.75 -21.52
CA ARG A 248 -15.00 -12.44 -22.10
C ARG A 248 -16.42 -11.96 -21.78
N SER A 249 -17.35 -12.88 -21.59
CA SER A 249 -18.75 -12.54 -21.40
C SER A 249 -19.10 -12.16 -19.96
N ASP A 250 -18.25 -12.53 -18.99
CA ASP A 250 -18.43 -12.18 -17.58
C ASP A 250 -18.30 -10.65 -17.34
N PRO A 251 -19.36 -9.94 -16.89
CA PRO A 251 -19.28 -8.52 -16.54
C PRO A 251 -18.37 -8.22 -15.35
N ALA A 252 -18.25 -9.17 -14.41
CA ALA A 252 -17.50 -8.98 -13.18
C ALA A 252 -15.98 -9.13 -13.36
N ALA A 253 -15.54 -9.62 -14.52
CA ALA A 253 -14.14 -9.90 -14.77
C ALA A 253 -13.29 -8.61 -14.89
N SER A 254 -12.16 -8.60 -14.17
CA SER A 254 -11.25 -7.45 -13.98
C SER A 254 -10.73 -6.86 -15.30
N PRO A 255 -10.24 -5.59 -15.32
CA PRO A 255 -9.67 -4.95 -16.51
C PRO A 255 -8.42 -5.64 -17.08
N GLN A 256 -7.83 -6.59 -16.35
CA GLN A 256 -6.67 -7.37 -16.78
C GLN A 256 -7.11 -8.69 -17.43
N ARG A 257 -7.88 -8.62 -18.52
CA ARG A 257 -8.27 -9.81 -19.30
C ARG A 257 -7.21 -10.15 -20.31
N TYR A 258 -7.02 -11.45 -20.53
CA TYR A 258 -6.25 -11.91 -21.68
C TYR A 258 -7.01 -11.60 -22.97
N SER A 259 -6.28 -11.41 -24.07
CA SER A 259 -6.91 -11.39 -25.40
C SER A 259 -7.60 -12.73 -25.64
N PHE A 260 -8.55 -12.77 -26.59
CA PHE A 260 -9.24 -14.02 -26.92
C PHE A 260 -8.25 -15.11 -27.30
N ASP A 261 -7.31 -14.80 -28.21
CA ASP A 261 -6.28 -15.75 -28.66
C ASP A 261 -5.45 -16.28 -27.49
N LYS A 262 -5.08 -15.41 -26.55
CA LYS A 262 -4.30 -15.79 -25.38
C LYS A 262 -5.11 -16.68 -24.42
N ALA A 263 -6.37 -16.35 -24.19
CA ALA A 263 -7.28 -17.19 -23.39
C ALA A 263 -7.47 -18.56 -24.04
N PHE A 264 -7.68 -18.59 -25.36
CA PHE A 264 -7.79 -19.81 -26.16
C PHE A 264 -6.52 -20.66 -26.03
N THR A 265 -5.33 -20.09 -26.27
CA THR A 265 -4.05 -20.81 -26.10
C THR A 265 -3.89 -21.42 -24.71
N ILE A 266 -4.24 -20.68 -23.65
CA ILE A 266 -4.18 -21.19 -22.28
C ILE A 266 -5.14 -22.37 -22.08
N LEU A 267 -6.37 -22.24 -22.57
CA LEU A 267 -7.41 -23.25 -22.41
C LEU A 267 -7.12 -24.51 -23.24
N THR A 268 -6.58 -24.37 -24.45
CA THR A 268 -6.13 -25.51 -25.25
C THR A 268 -5.01 -26.28 -24.54
N ALA A 269 -3.99 -25.58 -24.05
CA ALA A 269 -2.91 -26.20 -23.26
C ALA A 269 -3.45 -26.90 -21.99
N TYR A 270 -4.37 -26.24 -21.29
CA TYR A 270 -5.02 -26.80 -20.10
C TYR A 270 -5.84 -28.06 -20.43
N LYS A 271 -6.64 -28.05 -21.50
CA LYS A 271 -7.45 -29.19 -21.92
C LYS A 271 -6.59 -30.38 -22.31
N HIS A 272 -5.57 -30.13 -23.13
CA HIS A 272 -4.63 -31.16 -23.57
C HIS A 272 -3.95 -31.84 -22.38
N ALA A 273 -3.39 -31.07 -21.43
CA ALA A 273 -2.79 -31.60 -20.22
C ALA A 273 -3.79 -32.43 -19.39
N ARG A 274 -5.03 -31.95 -19.27
CA ARG A 274 -6.10 -32.68 -18.57
C ARG A 274 -6.44 -34.02 -19.24
N ASP A 275 -6.59 -34.01 -20.56
CA ASP A 275 -6.98 -35.19 -21.33
C ASP A 275 -5.87 -36.26 -21.34
N GLN A 276 -4.61 -35.84 -21.24
CA GLN A 276 -3.45 -36.72 -21.08
C GLN A 276 -3.18 -37.16 -19.63
N GLY A 277 -3.95 -36.68 -18.67
CA GLY A 277 -3.74 -36.97 -17.24
C GLY A 277 -2.49 -36.30 -16.64
N GLU A 278 -1.93 -35.31 -17.35
CA GLU A 278 -0.82 -34.51 -16.85
C GLU A 278 -1.29 -33.55 -15.74
N LYS A 279 -0.37 -33.21 -14.84
CA LYS A 279 -0.65 -32.35 -13.69
C LYS A 279 0.24 -31.11 -13.68
N PRO A 280 0.23 -30.28 -14.75
CA PRO A 280 1.13 -29.14 -14.82
C PRO A 280 0.81 -28.15 -13.69
N SER A 281 1.87 -27.64 -13.07
CA SER A 281 1.78 -26.51 -12.16
C SER A 281 1.34 -25.23 -12.92
N TYR A 282 0.83 -24.23 -12.18
CA TYR A 282 0.59 -22.92 -12.79
C TYR A 282 1.85 -22.32 -13.43
N THR A 283 3.03 -22.62 -12.89
CA THR A 283 4.31 -22.16 -13.45
C THR A 283 4.60 -22.77 -14.82
N GLN A 284 4.34 -24.08 -14.99
CA GLN A 284 4.53 -24.77 -16.28
C GLN A 284 3.55 -24.22 -17.33
N LEU A 285 2.25 -24.21 -17.03
CA LEU A 285 1.23 -23.64 -17.93
C LEU A 285 1.52 -22.17 -18.26
N ALA A 286 1.95 -21.38 -17.28
CA ALA A 286 2.26 -19.97 -17.48
C ALA A 286 3.47 -19.79 -18.41
N ARG A 287 4.51 -20.61 -18.24
CA ARG A 287 5.69 -20.60 -19.11
C ARG A 287 5.33 -20.98 -20.55
N GLU A 288 4.61 -22.08 -20.74
CA GLU A 288 4.20 -22.57 -22.08
C GLU A 288 3.34 -21.56 -22.83
N THR A 289 2.44 -20.90 -22.11
CA THR A 289 1.51 -19.94 -22.70
C THR A 289 2.08 -18.54 -22.76
N GLY A 290 3.28 -18.27 -22.22
CA GLY A 290 3.85 -16.92 -22.12
C GLY A 290 3.00 -15.96 -21.28
N THR A 291 2.53 -16.41 -20.12
CA THR A 291 1.78 -15.62 -19.13
C THR A 291 2.50 -15.56 -17.79
N SER A 292 2.06 -14.66 -16.90
CA SER A 292 2.55 -14.66 -15.52
C SER A 292 1.83 -15.71 -14.67
N VAL A 293 2.54 -16.32 -13.72
CA VAL A 293 1.98 -17.35 -12.82
C VAL A 293 0.76 -16.82 -12.04
N MET A 294 0.83 -15.59 -11.55
CA MET A 294 -0.29 -14.95 -10.85
C MET A 294 -1.48 -14.70 -11.79
N GLY A 295 -1.22 -14.30 -13.03
CA GLY A 295 -2.25 -14.10 -14.05
C GLY A 295 -2.95 -15.42 -14.40
N MET A 296 -2.19 -16.49 -14.61
CA MET A 296 -2.69 -17.85 -14.85
C MET A 296 -3.59 -18.34 -13.70
N SER A 297 -3.15 -18.18 -12.44
CA SER A 297 -3.93 -18.58 -11.27
C SER A 297 -5.27 -17.83 -11.18
N LYS A 298 -5.24 -16.50 -11.39
CA LYS A 298 -6.45 -15.68 -11.39
C LYS A 298 -7.39 -16.04 -12.54
N PHE A 299 -6.85 -16.29 -13.73
CA PHE A 299 -7.60 -16.66 -14.93
C PHE A 299 -8.36 -17.98 -14.73
N LEU A 300 -7.67 -19.05 -14.31
CA LEU A 300 -8.31 -20.36 -14.11
C LEU A 300 -9.35 -20.33 -12.98
N LYS A 301 -9.03 -19.67 -11.85
CA LYS A 301 -10.00 -19.50 -10.74
C LYS A 301 -11.25 -18.76 -11.17
N ARG A 302 -11.12 -17.74 -12.01
CA ARG A 302 -12.24 -16.96 -12.54
C ARG A 302 -13.17 -17.81 -13.40
N LEU A 303 -12.61 -18.72 -14.18
CA LEU A 303 -13.38 -19.69 -14.98
C LEU A 303 -13.90 -20.89 -14.18
N GLY A 304 -13.70 -20.92 -12.86
CA GLY A 304 -14.06 -22.07 -12.01
C GLY A 304 -13.25 -23.33 -12.33
N LEU A 305 -12.11 -23.20 -13.01
CA LEU A 305 -11.26 -24.32 -13.38
C LEU A 305 -10.28 -24.63 -12.23
N PRO A 306 -10.26 -25.87 -11.72
CA PRO A 306 -9.31 -26.25 -10.68
C PRO A 306 -7.88 -26.23 -11.24
N SER A 307 -6.90 -26.10 -10.34
CA SER A 307 -5.52 -26.41 -10.71
C SER A 307 -5.41 -27.89 -11.09
N LEU A 308 -4.72 -28.22 -12.18
CA LEU A 308 -4.40 -29.61 -12.51
C LEU A 308 -3.36 -30.19 -11.54
N ASN A 309 -2.57 -29.33 -10.90
CA ASN A 309 -1.71 -29.71 -9.81
C ASN A 309 -2.51 -29.69 -8.48
N TRP A 310 -2.99 -30.88 -8.10
CA TRP A 310 -3.71 -31.14 -6.85
C TRP A 310 -2.88 -30.85 -5.60
N THR A 311 -1.56 -30.94 -5.71
CA THR A 311 -0.61 -30.54 -4.68
C THR A 311 -0.29 -29.07 -4.81
N VAL A 312 -1.28 -28.21 -4.55
CA VAL A 312 -0.92 -26.97 -3.85
C VAL A 312 -0.59 -27.45 -2.45
N GLU A 313 0.68 -27.76 -2.20
CA GLU A 313 1.18 -27.76 -0.82
C GLU A 313 0.77 -26.40 -0.26
N LYS A 314 -0.33 -26.37 0.50
CA LYS A 314 -0.63 -25.23 1.33
C LYS A 314 0.60 -25.13 2.20
N ARG A 315 1.47 -24.15 1.94
CA ARG A 315 2.60 -23.87 2.81
C ARG A 315 1.98 -23.57 4.15
N ASP A 316 2.01 -24.57 5.01
CA ASP A 316 1.44 -24.50 6.33
C ASP A 316 2.47 -23.78 7.18
N PHE A 317 2.32 -22.46 7.23
CA PHE A 317 3.23 -21.60 7.97
C PHE A 317 2.94 -21.62 9.48
N MET A 318 2.00 -22.45 9.96
CA MET A 318 1.70 -22.57 11.39
C MET A 318 2.50 -23.71 12.01
N SER A 319 3.20 -23.41 13.11
CA SER A 319 3.83 -24.45 13.93
C SER A 319 2.75 -25.33 14.59
N PRO A 320 3.09 -26.57 15.03
CA PRO A 320 2.16 -27.42 15.78
C PRO A 320 1.54 -26.71 16.99
N ASP A 321 2.34 -25.91 17.72
CA ASP A 321 1.88 -25.15 18.88
C ASP A 321 0.84 -24.09 18.50
N GLN A 322 1.06 -23.39 17.38
CA GLN A 322 0.12 -22.40 16.87
C GLN A 322 -1.21 -23.04 16.45
N LYS A 323 -1.18 -24.24 15.86
CA LYS A 323 -2.40 -24.97 15.50
C LYS A 323 -3.17 -25.42 16.73
N GLN A 324 -2.48 -25.87 17.78
CA GLN A 324 -3.12 -26.20 19.05
C GLN A 324 -3.71 -24.96 19.72
N ALA A 325 -2.97 -23.84 19.74
CA ALA A 325 -3.46 -22.57 20.27
C ALA A 325 -4.70 -22.08 19.52
N LEU A 326 -4.70 -22.17 18.18
CA LEU A 326 -5.87 -21.85 17.36
C LEU A 326 -7.06 -22.76 17.68
N LYS A 327 -6.84 -24.08 17.79
CA LYS A 327 -7.90 -25.03 18.14
C LYS A 327 -8.52 -24.73 19.51
N ARG A 328 -7.72 -24.34 20.51
CA ARG A 328 -8.20 -23.96 21.85
C ARG A 328 -9.00 -22.66 21.84
N THR A 329 -8.68 -21.75 20.91
CA THR A 329 -9.30 -20.41 20.83
C THR A 329 -10.36 -20.27 19.74
N GLN A 330 -10.68 -21.35 19.03
CA GLN A 330 -11.58 -21.33 17.87
C GLN A 330 -13.00 -20.82 18.20
N ASP A 331 -13.47 -21.10 19.42
CA ASP A 331 -14.78 -20.71 19.92
C ASP A 331 -14.78 -19.31 20.57
N SER A 332 -13.64 -18.62 20.55
CA SER A 332 -13.61 -17.20 20.92
C SER A 332 -14.30 -16.36 19.84
N CYS A 333 -15.06 -15.35 20.26
CA CYS A 333 -15.70 -14.37 19.36
C CYS A 333 -14.71 -13.37 18.75
N LEU A 334 -13.43 -13.75 18.62
CA LEU A 334 -12.38 -12.88 18.13
C LEU A 334 -12.39 -12.75 16.60
N THR A 335 -11.98 -11.57 16.16
CA THR A 335 -11.69 -11.30 14.75
C THR A 335 -10.45 -12.08 14.31
N ASN A 336 -10.37 -12.42 13.03
CA ASN A 336 -9.17 -13.12 12.50
C ASN A 336 -7.88 -12.31 12.70
N PRO A 337 -7.84 -10.97 12.58
CA PRO A 337 -6.67 -10.17 12.94
C PRO A 337 -6.25 -10.28 14.40
N ASP A 338 -7.19 -10.30 15.35
CA ASP A 338 -6.87 -10.43 16.78
C ASP A 338 -6.34 -11.83 17.11
N LEU A 339 -7.00 -12.87 16.60
CA LEU A 339 -6.49 -14.25 16.73
C LEU A 339 -5.09 -14.39 16.13
N ALA A 340 -4.86 -13.81 14.96
CA ALA A 340 -3.55 -13.84 14.31
C ALA A 340 -2.47 -13.18 15.19
N TYR A 341 -2.79 -12.03 15.78
CA TYR A 341 -1.88 -11.35 16.71
C TYR A 341 -1.59 -12.21 17.95
N LEU A 342 -2.63 -12.71 18.62
CA LEU A 342 -2.49 -13.50 19.86
C LEU A 342 -1.80 -14.86 19.63
N ILE A 343 -1.97 -15.48 18.46
CA ILE A 343 -1.34 -16.76 18.09
C ILE A 343 0.03 -16.54 17.38
N ARG A 344 0.45 -15.28 17.21
CA ARG A 344 1.69 -14.90 16.52
C ARG A 344 1.79 -15.43 15.09
N THR A 345 0.69 -15.39 14.34
CA THR A 345 0.60 -15.86 12.96
C THR A 345 -0.01 -14.79 12.05
N THR A 346 -0.18 -15.08 10.75
CA THR A 346 -0.82 -14.15 9.81
C THR A 346 -2.33 -14.36 9.79
N PRO A 347 -3.15 -13.30 9.53
CA PRO A 347 -4.59 -13.46 9.36
C PRO A 347 -4.98 -14.46 8.27
N ALA A 348 -4.16 -14.58 7.22
CA ALA A 348 -4.36 -15.56 6.15
C ALA A 348 -4.24 -17.00 6.67
N ASN A 349 -3.31 -17.28 7.58
CA ASN A 349 -3.20 -18.59 8.21
C ASN A 349 -4.43 -18.90 9.06
N ILE A 350 -4.93 -17.93 9.84
CA ILE A 350 -6.17 -18.11 10.60
C ILE A 350 -7.34 -18.47 9.67
N VAL A 351 -7.53 -17.74 8.56
CA VAL A 351 -8.59 -18.03 7.58
C VAL A 351 -8.47 -19.44 6.97
N ASN A 352 -7.25 -19.92 6.74
CA ASN A 352 -7.02 -21.23 6.14
C ASN A 352 -7.24 -22.41 7.11
N HIS A 353 -7.15 -22.16 8.42
CA HIS A 353 -7.18 -23.19 9.47
C HIS A 353 -8.37 -23.10 10.42
N ARG A 354 -9.09 -21.97 10.45
CA ARG A 354 -10.33 -21.82 11.21
C ARG A 354 -11.46 -22.43 10.38
N ASP A 355 -12.11 -23.45 10.92
CA ASP A 355 -13.34 -23.99 10.34
C ASP A 355 -14.32 -22.84 10.19
N SER A 356 -14.61 -22.52 8.93
CA SER A 356 -15.32 -21.31 8.54
C SER A 356 -16.81 -21.55 8.74
N ASP A 357 -17.23 -21.48 10.00
CA ASP A 357 -18.59 -21.06 10.29
C ASP A 357 -18.62 -19.52 10.20
N PRO A 358 -19.10 -18.95 9.07
CA PRO A 358 -19.11 -17.50 8.87
C PRO A 358 -19.96 -16.75 9.89
N GLU A 359 -20.84 -17.43 10.64
CA GLU A 359 -21.65 -16.82 11.70
C GLU A 359 -20.83 -16.58 12.98
N LYS A 360 -19.89 -17.48 13.33
CA LYS A 360 -19.03 -17.34 14.52
C LYS A 360 -17.95 -16.25 14.40
N ALA A 361 -17.63 -15.81 13.19
CA ALA A 361 -16.52 -14.88 12.93
C ALA A 361 -16.85 -13.38 13.13
N ARG A 362 -18.09 -13.01 13.50
CA ARG A 362 -18.60 -11.64 13.29
C ARG A 362 -18.89 -10.82 14.55
N ASP A 363 -18.94 -11.42 15.74
CA ASP A 363 -19.46 -10.73 16.93
C ASP A 363 -18.39 -10.19 17.88
N GLY A 364 -17.14 -10.05 17.41
CA GLY A 364 -16.13 -9.32 18.15
C GLY A 364 -16.60 -7.89 18.40
N LYS A 365 -16.80 -7.51 19.67
CA LYS A 365 -17.10 -6.13 20.06
C LYS A 365 -15.91 -5.25 19.70
N ILE A 366 -15.97 -4.69 18.49
CA ILE A 366 -15.03 -3.67 18.05
C ILE A 366 -15.58 -2.32 18.50
N LEU A 367 -14.86 -1.63 19.38
CA LEU A 367 -15.18 -0.23 19.64
C LEU A 367 -14.72 0.61 18.44
N CYS A 368 -15.66 1.33 17.84
CA CYS A 368 -15.40 2.27 16.75
C CYS A 368 -15.61 3.71 17.26
N ILE A 369 -14.56 4.51 17.34
CA ILE A 369 -14.63 5.95 17.61
C ILE A 369 -14.44 6.70 16.28
N TYR A 370 -15.28 7.70 16.00
CA TYR A 370 -15.15 8.52 14.79
C TYR A 370 -14.53 9.88 15.14
N GLN A 371 -13.37 10.19 14.57
CA GLN A 371 -12.75 11.52 14.70
C GLN A 371 -12.37 12.06 13.31
N GLY A 372 -12.81 13.28 12.99
CA GLY A 372 -12.56 13.89 11.67
C GLY A 372 -13.13 13.07 10.49
N GLY A 373 -14.16 12.27 10.71
CA GLY A 373 -14.76 11.39 9.69
C GLY A 373 -13.96 10.13 9.36
N ARG A 374 -12.88 9.83 10.10
CA ARG A 374 -12.17 8.55 10.03
C ARG A 374 -12.61 7.66 11.21
N PRO A 375 -12.99 6.40 10.95
CA PRO A 375 -13.23 5.44 12.03
C PRO A 375 -11.90 4.95 12.59
N TYR A 376 -11.73 5.07 13.90
CA TYR A 376 -10.68 4.44 14.67
C TYR A 376 -11.28 3.22 15.39
N VAL A 377 -10.62 2.09 15.20
CA VAL A 377 -11.07 0.79 15.68
C VAL A 377 -10.14 0.33 16.79
N LEU A 378 -10.67 0.18 18.00
CA LEU A 378 -9.95 -0.46 19.10
C LEU A 378 -10.23 -1.96 19.06
N ASN A 379 -9.21 -2.72 18.65
CA ASN A 379 -9.20 -4.18 18.70
C ASN A 379 -8.20 -4.66 19.76
N TYR A 380 -8.18 -5.97 20.05
CA TYR A 380 -7.32 -6.51 21.10
C TYR A 380 -5.85 -6.40 20.76
N ARG A 381 -5.48 -6.49 19.47
CA ARG A 381 -4.12 -6.17 19.02
C ARG A 381 -3.71 -4.76 19.44
N LEU A 382 -4.48 -3.74 19.07
CA LEU A 382 -4.17 -2.35 19.36
C LEU A 382 -4.18 -2.10 20.88
N SER A 383 -5.13 -2.67 21.61
CA SER A 383 -5.19 -2.58 23.08
C SER A 383 -3.93 -3.13 23.73
N SER A 384 -3.48 -4.33 23.31
CA SER A 384 -2.24 -4.95 23.80
C SER A 384 -1.01 -4.06 23.56
N GLN A 385 -0.95 -3.39 22.40
CA GLN A 385 0.14 -2.47 22.05
C GLN A 385 0.08 -1.19 22.89
N ILE A 386 -1.13 -0.66 23.14
CA ILE A 386 -1.34 0.49 24.03
C ILE A 386 -0.86 0.16 25.44
N TYR A 387 -1.28 -0.97 26.03
CA TYR A 387 -0.88 -1.37 27.37
C TYR A 387 0.62 -1.54 27.51
N ARG A 388 1.27 -2.17 26.52
CA ARG A 388 2.73 -2.28 26.51
C ARG A 388 3.42 -0.92 26.51
N ALA A 389 2.93 0.05 25.74
CA ALA A 389 3.52 1.38 25.68
C ALA A 389 3.24 2.17 26.98
N ASP A 390 2.04 2.02 27.55
CA ASP A 390 1.66 2.61 28.84
C ASP A 390 2.57 2.09 29.97
N ASP A 391 2.83 0.77 30.03
CA ASP A 391 3.74 0.17 31.02
C ASP A 391 5.21 0.57 30.86
N LEU A 392 5.59 1.00 29.64
CA LEU A 392 6.91 1.58 29.37
C LEU A 392 6.98 3.08 29.72
N GLY A 393 5.89 3.67 30.20
CA GLY A 393 5.83 5.06 30.66
C GLY A 393 5.60 6.10 29.57
N PHE A 394 5.17 5.70 28.37
CA PHE A 394 4.81 6.65 27.31
C PHE A 394 3.51 7.39 27.66
N SER A 395 3.44 8.68 27.35
CA SER A 395 2.22 9.47 27.54
C SER A 395 1.15 9.11 26.50
N THR A 396 -0.13 9.38 26.80
CA THR A 396 -1.27 9.12 25.89
C THR A 396 -1.05 9.68 24.48
N HIS A 397 -0.43 10.85 24.36
CA HIS A 397 -0.16 11.49 23.08
C HIS A 397 0.98 10.79 22.31
N GLU A 398 2.05 10.38 23.00
CA GLU A 398 3.15 9.63 22.40
C GLU A 398 2.69 8.24 21.94
N ILE A 399 1.85 7.56 22.74
CA ILE A 399 1.24 6.27 22.34
C ILE A 399 0.37 6.45 21.10
N ALA A 400 -0.45 7.51 21.06
CA ALA A 400 -1.32 7.79 19.93
C ALA A 400 -0.52 8.03 18.63
N GLU A 401 0.58 8.79 18.72
CA GLU A 401 1.50 9.02 17.61
C GLU A 401 2.21 7.73 17.18
N LEU A 402 2.75 6.97 18.14
CA LEU A 402 3.49 5.73 17.90
C LEU A 402 2.64 4.68 17.17
N LEU A 403 1.36 4.57 17.52
CA LEU A 403 0.45 3.56 17.01
C LEU A 403 -0.47 4.06 15.88
N ASP A 404 -0.24 5.27 15.36
CA ASP A 404 -1.07 5.95 14.34
C ASP A 404 -2.57 5.90 14.69
N THR A 405 -2.88 6.21 15.95
CA THR A 405 -4.24 6.26 16.49
C THR A 405 -4.53 7.64 17.08
N VAL A 406 -5.62 7.77 17.83
CA VAL A 406 -6.04 9.04 18.45
C VAL A 406 -5.97 8.96 19.97
N PRO A 407 -5.66 10.06 20.68
CA PRO A 407 -5.58 10.08 22.14
C PRO A 407 -6.83 9.52 22.83
N ASP A 408 -8.02 9.76 22.27
CA ASP A 408 -9.29 9.25 22.80
C ASP A 408 -9.35 7.72 22.84
N ILE A 409 -8.77 7.04 21.84
CA ILE A 409 -8.70 5.57 21.79
C ILE A 409 -7.73 5.04 22.84
N VAL A 410 -6.60 5.73 23.00
CA VAL A 410 -5.59 5.37 24.00
C VAL A 410 -6.16 5.54 25.40
N ALA A 411 -6.74 6.71 25.70
CA ALA A 411 -7.39 7.00 26.96
C ALA A 411 -8.48 5.96 27.26
N TYR A 412 -9.37 5.68 26.30
CA TYR A 412 -10.39 4.65 26.48
C TYR A 412 -9.78 3.28 26.81
N ALA A 413 -8.74 2.85 26.08
CA ALA A 413 -8.11 1.55 26.32
C ALA A 413 -7.52 1.50 27.74
N THR A 414 -6.79 2.53 28.16
CA THR A 414 -6.18 2.64 29.50
C THR A 414 -7.22 2.69 30.61
N ASP A 415 -8.29 3.49 30.46
CA ASP A 415 -9.38 3.60 31.44
C ASP A 415 -10.15 2.27 31.63
N ASN A 416 -10.16 1.42 30.58
CA ASN A 416 -10.84 0.12 30.59
C ASN A 416 -9.84 -1.06 30.62
N ARG A 417 -8.63 -0.83 31.13
CA ARG A 417 -7.54 -1.82 31.14
C ARG A 417 -7.89 -3.11 31.86
N ASP A 418 -8.58 -3.04 33.00
CA ASP A 418 -8.94 -4.23 33.77
C ASP A 418 -9.90 -5.15 32.98
N GLU A 419 -10.88 -4.57 32.29
CA GLU A 419 -11.85 -5.33 31.50
C GLU A 419 -11.23 -5.86 30.20
N ILE A 420 -10.66 -4.99 29.38
CA ILE A 420 -10.11 -5.35 28.07
C ILE A 420 -8.86 -6.22 28.25
N GLY A 421 -7.94 -5.80 29.13
CA GLY A 421 -6.73 -6.53 29.45
C GLY A 421 -7.02 -7.90 30.09
N GLY A 422 -7.96 -7.96 31.03
CA GLY A 422 -8.40 -9.23 31.63
C GLY A 422 -8.97 -10.21 30.61
N ASN A 423 -9.70 -9.72 29.60
CA ASN A 423 -10.18 -10.56 28.50
C ASN A 423 -9.03 -11.06 27.60
N ILE A 424 -8.06 -10.20 27.28
CA ILE A 424 -6.87 -10.57 26.50
C ILE A 424 -6.08 -11.66 27.24
N ILE A 425 -5.83 -11.49 28.54
CA ILE A 425 -5.13 -12.47 29.39
C ILE A 425 -5.84 -13.82 29.33
N LYS A 426 -7.16 -13.87 29.58
CA LYS A 426 -7.94 -15.13 29.52
C LYS A 426 -7.77 -15.86 28.18
N ILE A 427 -7.74 -15.11 27.07
CA ILE A 427 -7.54 -15.71 25.75
C ILE A 427 -6.12 -16.23 25.58
N LEU A 428 -5.11 -15.47 26.01
CA LEU A 428 -3.70 -15.91 25.96
C LEU A 428 -3.50 -17.17 26.81
N GLU A 429 -4.04 -17.20 28.02
CA GLU A 429 -4.02 -18.38 28.89
C GLU A 429 -4.73 -19.58 28.24
N THR A 430 -5.86 -19.35 27.57
CA THR A 430 -6.57 -20.40 26.82
C THR A 430 -5.73 -20.92 25.65
N ALA A 431 -5.08 -20.03 24.89
CA ALA A 431 -4.29 -20.40 23.72
C ALA A 431 -3.04 -21.21 24.12
N TYR A 432 -2.30 -20.76 25.13
CA TYR A 432 -0.98 -21.30 25.47
C TYR A 432 -0.96 -22.19 26.72
N GLN A 433 -2.06 -22.30 27.48
CA GLN A 433 -2.15 -23.08 28.71
C GLN A 433 -1.08 -22.73 29.75
N LYS A 434 -0.73 -21.44 29.83
CA LYS A 434 0.21 -20.88 30.81
C LYS A 434 -0.37 -19.59 31.36
N HIS A 435 0.03 -19.22 32.56
CA HIS A 435 -0.35 -17.95 33.18
C HIS A 435 0.30 -16.76 32.46
N PHE A 436 -0.43 -15.66 32.33
CA PHE A 436 0.07 -14.39 31.81
C PHE A 436 -0.25 -13.28 32.80
N GLU A 437 0.79 -12.53 33.20
CA GLU A 437 0.62 -11.37 34.09
C GLU A 437 0.16 -10.13 33.31
N ASN A 438 0.58 -10.02 32.05
CA ASN A 438 0.36 -8.85 31.21
C ASN A 438 -0.54 -9.17 30.00
N PRO A 439 -1.37 -8.21 29.52
CA PRO A 439 -2.25 -8.38 28.37
C PRO A 439 -1.51 -8.23 27.02
N TYR A 440 -0.25 -8.66 26.95
CA TYR A 440 0.59 -8.64 25.76
C TYR A 440 1.75 -9.64 25.93
N PHE A 441 2.45 -9.95 24.83
CA PHE A 441 3.67 -10.75 24.90
C PHE A 441 4.86 -9.91 25.32
N GLU A 442 5.57 -10.36 26.34
CA GLU A 442 6.95 -9.96 26.59
C GLU A 442 7.82 -10.59 25.49
N SER A 443 8.52 -9.73 24.76
CA SER A 443 9.38 -10.09 23.64
C SER A 443 10.72 -10.64 24.09
#